data_AF-A0A1H6DYE7-F1
#
_entry.id   AF-A0A1H6DYE7-F1
#
_cell.length_a   1.000
_cell.length_b   1.000
_cell.length_c   1.000
_cell.angle_alpha   90.00
_cell.angle_beta   90.00
_cell.angle_gamma   90.00
#
_symmetry.space_group_name_H-M   'P 1'
#
loop_
_entity.id
_entity.type
_entity.pdbx_description
1 polymer ?
#
loop_
_entity_poly.entity_id
_entity_poly.type
_entity_poly.pdbx_seq_one_letter_code
_entity_poly.pdbx_strand_id
1 'polypeptide(L)'
;MPRSQFTLDELRTVLREAAGTDEGVDLDGDIIDVSFDALGYESLALLETASRIERDHGISLDEEALVAAKTPRELIDLVNAHLAAA
;
A
#
# COMPACT_ATOMS: atom_id res chain seq x y z
N MET A 1 -18.19 2.20 -12.82
CA MET A 1 -17.55 3.53 -12.72
C MET A 1 -16.07 3.26 -12.51
N PRO A 2 -15.14 3.94 -13.20
CA PRO A 2 -13.72 3.72 -12.94
C PRO A 2 -13.45 4.13 -11.50
N ARG A 3 -12.95 3.21 -10.69
CA ARG A 3 -12.52 3.48 -9.31
C ARG A 3 -11.16 4.15 -9.42
N SER A 4 -11.15 5.44 -9.80
CA SER A 4 -9.94 6.19 -10.17
C SER A 4 -9.04 6.56 -8.99
N GLN A 5 -9.38 6.15 -7.77
CA GLN A 5 -8.60 6.47 -6.58
C GLN A 5 -8.40 5.25 -5.70
N PHE A 6 -7.13 4.99 -5.40
CA PHE A 6 -6.70 4.06 -4.37
C PHE A 6 -6.85 4.74 -3.00
N THR A 7 -7.43 4.02 -2.04
CA THR A 7 -7.78 4.58 -0.72
C THR A 7 -7.09 3.79 0.39
N LEU A 8 -7.09 4.36 1.60
CA LEU A 8 -6.54 3.69 2.78
C LEU A 8 -7.23 2.35 3.05
N ASP A 9 -8.54 2.25 2.80
CA ASP A 9 -9.30 1.00 2.98
C ASP A 9 -8.81 -0.12 2.04
N GLU A 10 -8.53 0.23 0.79
CA GLU A 10 -7.97 -0.72 -0.19
C GLU A 10 -6.55 -1.12 0.23
N LEU A 11 -5.72 -0.14 0.62
CA LEU A 11 -4.38 -0.43 1.14
C LEU A 11 -4.41 -1.37 2.36
N ARG A 12 -5.31 -1.14 3.32
CA ARG A 12 -5.51 -2.02 4.48
C ARG A 12 -5.86 -3.44 4.07
N THR A 13 -6.69 -3.60 3.05
CA THR A 13 -7.07 -4.91 2.53
C THR A 13 -5.86 -5.61 1.94
N VAL A 14 -5.11 -4.94 1.06
CA VAL A 14 -3.90 -5.52 0.45
C VAL A 14 -2.84 -5.85 1.51
N LEU A 15 -2.62 -4.97 2.48
CA LEU A 15 -1.65 -5.18 3.57
C LEU A 15 -2.00 -6.40 4.44
N ARG A 16 -3.28 -6.62 4.77
CA ARG A 16 -3.70 -7.85 5.49
C ARG A 16 -3.50 -9.09 4.64
N GLU A 17 -3.79 -9.01 3.36
CA GLU A 17 -3.61 -10.16 2.47
C GLU A 17 -2.12 -10.47 2.21
N ALA A 18 -1.25 -9.45 2.24
CA ALA A 18 0.20 -9.60 2.06
C ALA A 18 0.92 -10.10 3.33
N ALA A 19 0.53 -9.63 4.52
CA ALA A 19 1.09 -10.11 5.80
C ALA A 19 0.50 -11.46 6.24
N GLY A 20 -0.64 -11.85 5.68
CA GLY A 20 -1.39 -13.02 6.11
C GLY A 20 -2.34 -12.71 7.29
N THR A 21 -3.28 -13.61 7.52
CA THR A 21 -4.44 -13.40 8.42
C THR A 21 -4.11 -13.31 9.91
N ASP A 22 -2.89 -13.65 10.34
CA ASP A 22 -2.58 -13.92 11.76
C ASP A 22 -1.85 -12.79 12.49
N GLU A 23 -1.24 -11.84 11.78
CA GLU A 23 -0.62 -10.66 12.41
C GLU A 23 -1.70 -9.61 12.67
N GLY A 24 -2.25 -9.64 13.88
CA GLY A 24 -3.24 -8.70 14.41
C GLY A 24 -2.74 -7.26 14.55
N VAL A 25 -2.19 -6.69 13.48
CA VAL A 25 -1.87 -5.27 13.37
C VAL A 25 -3.19 -4.50 13.37
N ASP A 26 -3.33 -3.57 14.31
CA ASP A 26 -4.49 -2.66 14.37
C ASP A 26 -4.42 -1.67 13.21
N LEU A 27 -4.83 -2.13 12.03
CA LEU A 27 -4.93 -1.31 10.84
C LEU A 27 -6.23 -0.49 10.81
N ASP A 28 -7.13 -0.70 11.76
CA ASP A 28 -8.43 -0.02 11.82
C ASP A 28 -8.31 1.43 12.30
N GLY A 29 -7.28 1.73 13.11
CA GLY A 29 -6.94 3.08 13.56
C GLY A 29 -6.36 4.01 12.50
N ASP A 30 -5.94 5.20 12.95
CA ASP A 30 -5.33 6.22 12.09
C ASP A 30 -3.87 5.87 11.78
N ILE A 31 -3.69 4.92 10.87
CA ILE A 31 -2.37 4.42 10.45
C ILE A 31 -1.76 5.23 9.31
N ILE A 32 -2.49 6.22 8.77
CA ILE A 32 -2.13 6.88 7.51
C ILE A 32 -0.78 7.60 7.58
N ASP A 33 -0.43 8.12 8.75
CA ASP A 33 0.83 8.78 9.08
C ASP A 33 1.83 7.88 9.82
N VAL A 34 1.48 6.62 10.05
CA VAL A 34 2.31 5.69 10.81
C VAL A 34 3.24 4.95 9.85
N SER A 35 4.53 4.94 10.16
CA SER A 35 5.51 4.21 9.36
C SER A 35 5.21 2.72 9.33
N PHE A 36 5.43 2.07 8.19
CA PHE A 36 5.25 0.62 8.04
C PHE A 36 6.07 -0.17 9.06
N ASP A 37 7.30 0.25 9.35
CA ASP A 37 8.15 -0.34 10.40
C ASP A 37 7.48 -0.30 11.79
N ALA A 38 6.84 0.82 12.14
CA ALA A 38 6.12 0.97 13.40
C ALA A 38 4.80 0.16 13.45
N LEU A 39 4.24 -0.16 12.28
CA LEU A 39 3.11 -1.08 12.13
C LEU A 39 3.56 -2.56 12.14
N GLY A 40 4.87 -2.85 12.17
CA GLY A 40 5.42 -4.20 12.11
C GLY A 40 5.59 -4.74 10.68
N TYR A 41 5.41 -3.91 9.66
CA TYR A 41 5.60 -4.28 8.26
C TYR A 41 7.06 -4.14 7.86
N GLU A 42 7.65 -5.25 7.43
CA GLU A 42 8.98 -5.27 6.84
C GLU A 42 8.95 -4.94 5.34
N SER A 43 10.09 -4.56 4.78
CA SER A 43 10.23 -4.22 3.35
C SER A 43 9.71 -5.31 2.40
N LEU A 44 9.81 -6.59 2.77
CA LEU A 44 9.31 -7.70 1.95
C LEU A 44 7.78 -7.70 1.84
N ALA A 45 7.07 -7.44 2.93
CA ALA A 45 5.61 -7.34 2.93
C ALA A 45 5.15 -6.14 2.08
N LEU A 46 5.92 -5.05 2.07
CA LEU A 46 5.65 -3.88 1.21
C LEU A 46 5.87 -4.19 -0.28
N LEU A 47 6.90 -4.96 -0.63
CA LEU A 47 7.14 -5.41 -2.00
C LEU A 47 6.01 -6.32 -2.52
N GLU A 48 5.54 -7.25 -1.70
CA GLU A 48 4.39 -8.11 -2.03
C GLU A 48 3.10 -7.29 -2.17
N THR A 49 2.89 -6.32 -1.27
CA THR A 49 1.77 -5.38 -1.31
C THR A 49 1.77 -4.59 -2.62
N ALA A 50 2.92 -4.00 -2.99
CA ALA A 50 3.07 -3.24 -4.23
C ALA A 50 2.83 -4.11 -5.46
N SER A 51 3.45 -5.30 -5.51
CA SER A 51 3.29 -6.25 -6.61
C SER A 51 1.82 -6.65 -6.82
N ARG A 52 1.04 -6.68 -5.73
CA ARG A 52 -0.40 -6.95 -5.79
C ARG A 52 -1.18 -5.75 -6.33
N ILE A 53 -0.90 -4.55 -5.81
CA ILE A 53 -1.50 -3.30 -6.31
C ILE A 53 -1.25 -3.13 -7.82
N GLU A 54 -0.02 -3.36 -8.27
CA GLU A 54 0.33 -3.30 -9.70
C GLU A 54 -0.54 -4.23 -10.56
N ARG A 55 -0.76 -5.47 -10.09
CA ARG A 55 -1.60 -6.45 -10.80
C ARG A 55 -3.09 -6.09 -10.77
N ASP A 56 -3.60 -5.67 -9.62
CA ASP A 56 -5.03 -5.33 -9.44
C ASP A 56 -5.41 -4.06 -10.20
N HIS A 57 -4.51 -3.07 -10.26
CA HIS A 57 -4.74 -1.78 -10.89
C HIS A 57 -4.16 -1.66 -12.31
N GLY A 58 -3.32 -2.60 -12.75
CA GLY A 58 -2.66 -2.55 -14.06
C GLY A 58 -1.64 -1.43 -14.19
N ILE A 59 -1.00 -1.05 -13.09
CA ILE A 59 0.05 -0.01 -13.05
C ILE A 59 1.42 -0.65 -12.80
N SER A 60 2.50 0.10 -13.03
CA SER A 60 3.84 -0.25 -12.57
C SER A 60 4.38 0.82 -11.65
N LEU A 61 4.73 0.43 -10.42
CA LEU A 61 5.30 1.31 -9.40
C LEU A 61 6.82 1.22 -9.47
N ASP A 62 7.49 2.37 -9.36
CA ASP A 62 8.95 2.39 -9.35
C ASP A 62 9.48 1.85 -8.01
N GLU A 63 10.40 0.87 -8.06
CA GLU A 63 10.94 0.22 -6.86
C GLU A 63 11.63 1.24 -5.93
N GLU A 64 12.31 2.24 -6.49
CA GLU A 64 12.96 3.30 -5.70
C GLU A 64 11.92 4.16 -4.96
N ALA A 65 10.81 4.49 -5.64
CA ALA A 65 9.71 5.26 -5.05
C ALA A 65 8.96 4.46 -3.99
N LEU A 66 8.77 3.15 -4.21
CA LEU A 66 8.17 2.24 -3.24
C LEU A 66 9.02 2.14 -1.98
N VAL A 67 10.34 1.99 -2.11
CA VAL A 67 11.25 1.95 -0.96
C VAL A 67 11.28 3.31 -0.24
N ALA A 68 11.09 4.42 -0.95
CA ALA A 68 10.97 5.75 -0.36
C ALA A 68 9.66 5.95 0.41
N ALA A 69 8.56 5.32 -0.01
CA ALA A 69 7.27 5.37 0.67
C ALA A 69 7.32 4.61 2.00
N LYS A 70 7.52 5.34 3.11
CA LYS A 70 7.62 4.76 4.46
C LYS A 70 6.28 4.69 5.18
N THR A 71 5.28 5.41 4.68
CA THR A 71 3.95 5.51 5.28
C THR A 71 2.84 5.09 4.31
N PRO A 72 1.68 4.64 4.81
CA PRO A 72 0.50 4.38 3.99
C PRO A 72 0.10 5.59 3.13
N ARG A 73 0.20 6.82 3.66
CA ARG A 73 -0.07 8.04 2.90
C ARG A 73 0.79 8.13 1.64
N GLU A 74 2.10 7.96 1.79
CA GLU A 74 3.04 8.07 0.66
C GLU A 74 2.79 7.00 -0.39
N LEU A 75 2.49 5.76 0.04
CA LEU A 75 2.18 4.68 -0.88
C LEU A 75 0.86 4.94 -1.63
N ILE A 76 -0.16 5.44 -0.94
CA ILE A 76 -1.44 5.81 -1.55
C ILE A 76 -1.24 6.94 -2.58
N ASP A 77 -0.45 7.95 -2.24
CA ASP A 77 -0.17 9.07 -3.14
C ASP A 77 0.57 8.60 -4.38
N LEU A 78 1.59 7.74 -4.21
CA LEU A 78 2.34 7.12 -5.30
C LEU A 78 1.42 6.35 -6.25
N VAL A 79 0.55 5.47 -5.73
CA VAL A 79 -0.39 4.69 -6.53
C VAL A 79 -1.38 5.59 -7.27
N ASN A 80 -1.93 6.60 -6.58
CA ASN A 80 -2.86 7.54 -7.18
C ASN A 80 -2.21 8.39 -8.28
N ALA A 81 -0.93 8.76 -8.13
CA ALA A 81 -0.20 9.48 -9.18
C ALA A 81 -0.10 8.65 -10.47
N HIS A 82 0.14 7.33 -10.36
CA HIS A 82 0.14 6.43 -11.51
C HIS A 82 -1.27 6.24 -12.11
N LEU A 83 -2.29 6.05 -11.26
CA LEU A 83 -3.68 5.91 -11.70
C LEU A 83 -4.23 7.16 -12.41
N ALA A 84 -3.78 8.36 -12.01
CA ALA A 84 -4.16 9.61 -12.65
C ALA A 84 -3.42 9.88 -13.96
N ALA A 85 -2.26 9.26 -14.16
CA ALA A 85 -1.44 9.39 -15.37
C ALA A 85 -1.78 8.35 -16.46
N ALA A 86 -2.52 7.30 -16.12
CA ALA A 86 -2.99 6.24 -17.02
C ALA A 86 -4.30 6.62 -17.75
#